data_AF-A0AAW1SJQ8-F1
#
_entry.id   AF-A0AAW1SJQ8-F1
#
_cell.length_a   1.000
_cell.length_b   1.000
_cell.length_c   1.000
_cell.angle_alpha   90.00
_cell.angle_beta   90.00
_cell.angle_gamma   90.00
#
_symmetry.space_group_name_H-M   'P 1'
#
loop_
_entity.id
_entity.type
_entity.pdbx_description
1 polymer ?
#
loop_
_entity_poly.entity_id
_entity_poly.type
_entity_poly.pdbx_seq_one_letter_code
_entity_poly.pdbx_strand_id
1 'polypeptide(L)'
;MSSFSQQSLLVKKKLPGRAAKSKCLQRSFLPVLAVGGDPAPPWTIDQIAGLIFGASLLAIYLSLGKVDEWVARSQRQQMGLCPECGGLNEPKTSEIDFASAPSRRLTGSGPTTKSRHLASIPVIDLAQPDHLAAEEVAAACSSVGFFYVRNHGVDEAVIENQFVQSHAFFDLPLEEKLKIKANASQRGYYPYSMGSAKNSKGQHDQKEAFNVYGFESDSTHLPFHGHNLWPPETMLPDFRPAMLAYYDAMNQVGIRILRLLGLALKLGPDYFLPKFQASTSNIRCVHYLPQQYSPADGICGVGAHTDWGMLTVLATDAQPGLQISHEGSWIDVEPRPGHFVINIGDLLDRWTGGKFCSTLHRVINKTGKDRYSCPFFLAPDWNAKIEPLPGLQDPTINGSQKVVTCGEWLSMRRAAEYGGKPLVAL
;
A
#
# COMPACT_ATOMS: atom_id res chain seq x y z
N MET A 1 57.89 -36.71 19.60
CA MET A 1 59.06 -35.91 19.20
C MET A 1 58.51 -34.72 18.43
N SER A 2 58.14 -33.66 19.17
CA SER A 2 58.92 -32.41 19.41
C SER A 2 58.63 -31.40 18.29
N SER A 3 58.17 -30.16 18.51
CA SER A 3 58.23 -29.21 19.65
C SER A 3 57.16 -28.10 19.42
N PHE A 4 56.40 -27.63 20.43
CA PHE A 4 56.57 -26.33 21.17
C PHE A 4 56.79 -25.08 20.28
N SER A 5 56.25 -23.87 20.50
CA SER A 5 55.40 -23.26 21.55
C SER A 5 54.86 -21.89 21.11
N GLN A 6 54.03 -21.30 21.98
CA GLN A 6 53.29 -20.03 21.95
C GLN A 6 54.08 -18.70 21.89
N GLN A 7 53.28 -17.61 21.79
CA GLN A 7 53.47 -16.18 22.16
C GLN A 7 54.07 -15.25 21.09
N SER A 8 53.68 -13.98 20.90
CA SER A 8 52.52 -13.13 21.27
C SER A 8 52.76 -11.73 20.67
N LEU A 9 51.67 -10.94 20.54
CA LEU A 9 51.59 -9.45 20.61
C LEU A 9 51.78 -8.53 19.37
N LEU A 10 50.71 -7.74 19.17
CA LEU A 10 50.62 -6.29 18.86
C LEU A 10 50.78 -5.75 17.41
N VAL A 11 49.60 -5.42 16.84
CA VAL A 11 49.13 -4.04 16.53
C VAL A 11 49.18 -3.45 15.09
N LYS A 12 47.94 -3.20 14.61
CA LYS A 12 47.36 -2.07 13.82
C LYS A 12 47.46 -2.01 12.28
N LYS A 13 46.24 -2.03 11.71
CA LYS A 13 45.64 -1.12 10.68
C LYS A 13 46.08 -1.24 9.21
N LYS A 14 45.17 -1.68 8.32
CA LYS A 14 44.32 -0.86 7.40
C LYS A 14 43.60 -1.74 6.34
N LEU A 15 42.35 -1.38 6.01
CA LEU A 15 41.53 -1.78 4.83
C LEU A 15 42.16 -1.28 3.49
N PRO A 16 41.62 -1.46 2.25
CA PRO A 16 40.34 -2.05 1.77
C PRO A 16 40.45 -2.95 0.49
N GLY A 17 39.33 -3.42 -0.10
CA GLY A 17 39.32 -3.88 -1.51
C GLY A 17 38.06 -4.62 -2.01
N ARG A 18 37.16 -3.90 -2.70
CA ARG A 18 36.13 -4.43 -3.63
C ARG A 18 36.78 -4.83 -4.96
N ALA A 19 36.40 -5.96 -5.55
CA ALA A 19 36.35 -6.17 -7.01
C ALA A 19 35.60 -7.45 -7.40
N ALA A 20 35.07 -7.42 -8.63
CA ALA A 20 34.59 -8.53 -9.48
C ALA A 20 33.12 -8.95 -9.37
N LYS A 21 32.28 -8.37 -10.25
CA LYS A 21 31.30 -9.14 -11.04
C LYS A 21 31.24 -8.59 -12.47
N SER A 22 31.57 -9.45 -13.44
CA SER A 22 31.15 -9.32 -14.84
C SER A 22 30.90 -10.71 -15.42
N LYS A 23 30.03 -10.74 -16.45
CA LYS A 23 29.57 -11.85 -17.30
C LYS A 23 28.23 -12.48 -16.90
N CYS A 24 27.16 -12.09 -17.59
CA CYS A 24 26.52 -12.96 -18.59
C CYS A 24 25.48 -12.19 -19.44
N LEU A 25 25.15 -12.76 -20.61
CA LEU A 25 24.23 -12.31 -21.70
C LEU A 25 24.84 -11.23 -22.63
N GLN A 26 24.86 -11.35 -23.96
CA GLN A 26 24.21 -12.23 -24.95
C GLN A 26 25.00 -12.08 -26.28
N ARG A 27 25.59 -13.14 -26.87
CA ARG A 27 25.13 -13.83 -28.12
C ARG A 27 23.81 -13.28 -28.71
N SER A 28 23.62 -12.95 -29.99
CA SER A 28 24.39 -13.05 -31.24
C SER A 28 23.61 -12.26 -32.30
N PHE A 29 24.26 -11.52 -33.20
CA PHE A 29 23.89 -11.38 -34.62
C PHE A 29 25.07 -10.71 -35.34
N LEU A 30 25.84 -11.51 -36.07
CA LEU A 30 26.85 -11.10 -37.04
C LEU A 30 26.51 -11.86 -38.32
N PRO A 31 26.41 -11.22 -39.49
CA PRO A 31 26.39 -11.96 -40.73
C PRO A 31 27.81 -12.44 -41.05
N VAL A 32 27.88 -13.67 -41.53
CA VAL A 32 29.06 -14.31 -42.10
C VAL A 32 29.43 -13.60 -43.40
N LEU A 33 30.67 -13.12 -43.50
CA LEU A 33 31.36 -13.02 -44.80
C LEU A 33 32.79 -13.55 -44.65
N ALA A 34 33.05 -14.59 -45.41
CA ALA A 34 34.34 -15.25 -45.55
C ALA A 34 35.29 -14.45 -46.44
N VAL A 35 36.58 -14.73 -46.23
CA VAL A 35 37.77 -14.14 -46.83
C VAL A 35 37.83 -14.33 -48.35
N GLY A 36 38.17 -13.25 -49.08
CA GLY A 36 38.74 -13.31 -50.43
C GLY A 36 38.20 -12.23 -51.39
N GLY A 37 38.94 -11.12 -51.55
CA GLY A 37 38.73 -10.14 -52.62
C GLY A 37 38.79 -8.68 -52.15
N ASP A 38 39.78 -7.94 -52.67
CA ASP A 38 40.03 -6.49 -52.67
C ASP A 38 39.85 -5.64 -51.39
N PRO A 39 40.68 -4.60 -51.17
CA PRO A 39 40.53 -3.72 -50.01
C PRO A 39 39.15 -3.04 -50.04
N ALA A 40 38.36 -3.23 -48.98
CA ALA A 40 37.08 -2.56 -48.81
C ALA A 40 37.26 -1.03 -48.96
N PRO A 41 36.32 -0.33 -49.64
CA PRO A 41 36.41 1.11 -49.80
C PRO A 41 36.39 1.80 -48.42
N PRO A 42 37.05 2.97 -48.27
CA PRO A 42 37.02 3.72 -47.03
C PRO A 42 35.55 4.00 -46.65
N TRP A 43 35.28 3.91 -45.35
CA TRP A 43 33.96 4.19 -44.77
C TRP A 43 33.49 5.56 -45.26
N THR A 44 32.27 5.64 -45.75
CA THR A 44 31.71 6.94 -46.15
C THR A 44 31.52 7.82 -44.93
N ILE A 45 31.52 9.13 -45.13
CA ILE A 45 31.28 10.11 -44.05
C ILE A 45 29.97 9.78 -43.30
N ASP A 46 28.95 9.31 -44.01
CA ASP A 46 27.66 8.93 -43.42
C ASP A 46 27.74 7.68 -42.52
N GLN A 47 28.58 6.70 -42.87
CA GLN A 47 28.79 5.50 -42.05
C GLN A 47 29.59 5.83 -40.77
N ILE A 48 30.58 6.73 -40.89
CA ILE A 48 31.33 7.25 -39.74
C ILE A 48 30.40 8.08 -38.85
N ALA A 49 29.55 8.92 -39.44
CA ALA A 49 28.55 9.71 -38.73
C ALA A 49 27.53 8.82 -37.99
N GLY A 50 27.07 7.73 -38.60
CA GLY A 50 26.17 6.76 -37.98
C GLY A 50 26.77 6.04 -36.76
N LEU A 51 28.05 5.67 -36.82
CA LEU A 51 28.76 5.09 -35.67
C LEU A 51 28.97 6.10 -34.53
N ILE A 52 29.31 7.35 -34.87
CA ILE A 52 29.45 8.43 -33.88
C ILE A 52 28.10 8.73 -33.22
N PHE A 53 27.01 8.74 -33.99
CA PHE A 53 25.66 8.98 -33.47
C PHE A 53 25.17 7.83 -32.58
N GLY A 54 25.42 6.58 -32.98
CA GLY A 54 25.08 5.39 -32.17
C GLY A 54 25.88 5.31 -30.87
N ALA A 55 27.18 5.62 -30.89
CA ALA A 55 28.00 5.70 -29.68
C ALA A 55 27.60 6.86 -28.77
N SER A 56 27.15 7.98 -29.34
CA SER A 56 26.64 9.15 -28.60
C SER A 56 25.30 8.84 -27.93
N LEU A 57 24.39 8.12 -28.60
CA LEU A 57 23.12 7.66 -28.00
C LEU A 57 23.35 6.65 -26.87
N LEU A 58 24.31 5.74 -27.01
CA LEU A 58 24.67 4.81 -25.93
C LEU A 58 25.34 5.55 -24.75
N ALA A 59 26.19 6.55 -25.02
CA ALA A 59 26.77 7.40 -23.99
C ALA A 59 25.72 8.27 -23.28
N ILE A 60 24.72 8.77 -24.00
CA ILE A 60 23.56 9.48 -23.45
C ILE A 60 22.74 8.51 -22.59
N TYR A 61 22.43 7.30 -23.07
CA TYR A 61 21.69 6.28 -22.33
C TYR A 61 22.42 5.83 -21.04
N LEU A 62 23.74 5.66 -21.10
CA LEU A 62 24.58 5.37 -19.93
C LEU A 62 24.76 6.60 -19.00
N SER A 63 24.54 7.81 -19.52
CA SER A 63 24.55 9.04 -18.71
C SER A 63 23.20 9.31 -18.04
N LEU A 64 22.06 8.84 -18.60
CA LEU A 64 20.73 8.94 -17.98
C LEU A 64 20.67 8.17 -16.66
N GLY A 65 21.27 6.97 -16.56
CA GLY A 65 21.41 6.26 -15.28
C GLY A 65 22.30 6.99 -14.24
N LYS A 66 23.12 7.95 -14.66
CA LYS A 66 23.88 8.84 -13.76
C LYS A 66 23.09 10.11 -13.40
N VAL A 67 22.16 10.54 -14.25
CA VAL A 67 21.21 11.63 -13.95
C VAL A 67 20.26 11.17 -12.85
N ASP A 68 19.77 9.93 -12.86
CA ASP A 68 18.90 9.38 -11.80
C ASP A 68 19.63 9.32 -10.45
N GLU A 69 20.89 8.87 -10.43
CA GLU A 69 21.71 8.90 -9.20
C GLU A 69 22.00 10.33 -8.74
N TRP A 70 22.22 11.26 -9.66
CA TRP A 70 22.52 12.66 -9.34
C TRP A 70 21.27 13.40 -8.83
N VAL A 71 20.11 13.18 -9.43
CA VAL A 71 18.81 13.72 -8.98
C VAL A 71 18.49 13.18 -7.58
N ALA A 72 18.66 11.88 -7.35
CA ALA A 72 18.47 11.28 -6.03
C ALA A 72 19.46 11.81 -4.98
N ARG A 73 20.74 12.04 -5.33
CA ARG A 73 21.74 12.66 -4.45
C ARG A 73 21.43 14.13 -4.14
N SER A 74 21.02 14.89 -5.15
CA SER A 74 20.65 16.30 -5.03
C SER A 74 19.41 16.49 -4.16
N GLN A 75 18.38 15.65 -4.34
CA GLN A 75 17.19 15.60 -3.49
C GLN A 75 17.53 15.20 -2.05
N ARG A 76 18.41 14.21 -1.82
CA ARG A 76 18.90 13.85 -0.48
C ARG A 76 19.58 15.02 0.23
N GLN A 77 20.39 15.79 -0.49
CA GLN A 77 21.12 16.93 0.07
C GLN A 77 20.18 18.09 0.43
N GLN A 78 19.15 18.36 -0.39
CA GLN A 78 18.13 19.38 -0.09
C GLN A 78 17.27 19.02 1.13
N MET A 79 17.15 17.72 1.44
CA MET A 79 16.41 17.21 2.61
C MET A 79 17.27 17.06 3.88
N GLY A 80 18.55 17.48 3.87
CA GLY A 80 19.45 17.36 5.02
C GLY A 80 19.92 15.93 5.31
N LEU A 81 19.83 15.04 4.31
CA LEU A 81 20.24 13.64 4.38
C LEU A 81 21.63 13.44 3.77
N CYS A 82 22.35 12.40 4.18
CA CYS A 82 23.64 12.03 3.60
C CYS A 82 23.50 11.80 2.08
N PRO A 83 24.29 12.43 1.21
CA PRO A 83 24.14 12.31 -0.24
C PRO A 83 24.34 10.89 -0.75
N GLU A 84 25.21 10.10 -0.09
CA GLU A 84 25.56 8.74 -0.52
C GLU A 84 24.62 7.66 0.03
N CYS A 85 24.17 7.78 1.28
CA CYS A 85 23.37 6.74 1.94
C CYS A 85 22.01 7.21 2.48
N GLY A 86 21.70 8.50 2.42
CA GLY A 86 20.42 9.06 2.89
C GLY A 86 20.24 9.12 4.41
N GLY A 87 21.27 8.81 5.23
CA GLY A 87 21.20 8.87 6.69
C GLY A 87 21.32 10.30 7.28
N LEU A 88 20.77 10.52 8.48
CA LEU A 88 20.96 11.75 9.26
C LEU A 88 22.32 11.73 9.99
N ASN A 89 22.95 12.89 10.15
CA ASN A 89 24.07 13.05 11.07
C ASN A 89 23.58 12.88 12.53
N GLU A 90 24.16 11.93 13.26
CA GLU A 90 23.74 11.56 14.61
C GLU A 90 23.81 12.72 15.62
N PRO A 91 22.81 12.85 16.51
CA PRO A 91 23.03 13.29 17.87
C PRO A 91 22.87 12.13 18.87
N LYS A 92 23.72 12.15 19.89
CA LYS A 92 23.86 11.16 20.97
C LYS A 92 22.54 10.83 21.67
N THR A 93 22.35 9.54 21.92
CA THR A 93 21.22 8.88 22.58
C THR A 93 21.08 9.19 24.07
N SER A 94 19.83 9.26 24.55
CA SER A 94 19.44 8.90 25.91
C SER A 94 18.13 8.10 25.85
N GLU A 95 18.14 6.90 26.42
CA GLU A 95 17.05 5.90 26.43
C GLU A 95 15.83 6.35 27.23
N ILE A 96 14.62 6.10 26.70
CA ILE A 96 13.38 6.02 27.50
C ILE A 96 12.52 4.86 26.96
N ASP A 97 12.17 3.97 27.89
CA ASP A 97 11.37 2.75 27.75
C ASP A 97 9.86 3.04 27.75
N PHE A 98 9.09 2.43 26.84
CA PHE A 98 7.63 2.59 26.75
C PHE A 98 6.93 1.23 26.80
N ALA A 99 6.65 0.77 28.02
CA ALA A 99 5.65 -0.24 28.29
C ALA A 99 4.59 0.35 29.24
N SER A 100 3.42 0.71 28.72
CA SER A 100 2.14 0.65 29.46
C SER A 100 0.95 1.18 28.63
N ALA A 101 0.13 0.25 28.13
CA ALA A 101 -1.30 0.48 27.95
C ALA A 101 -2.05 -0.81 28.33
N PRO A 102 -3.18 -0.75 29.07
CA PRO A 102 -3.74 -1.91 29.75
C PRO A 102 -4.64 -2.74 28.83
N SER A 103 -4.30 -4.02 28.65
CA SER A 103 -5.20 -5.03 28.08
C SER A 103 -6.29 -5.41 29.10
N ARG A 104 -7.57 -5.17 28.78
CA ARG A 104 -8.70 -5.71 29.56
C ARG A 104 -8.68 -7.23 29.48
N ARG A 105 -8.49 -7.88 30.63
CA ARG A 105 -8.56 -9.33 30.79
C ARG A 105 -10.02 -9.71 31.06
N LEU A 106 -10.66 -10.40 30.11
CA LEU A 106 -11.94 -11.07 30.36
C LEU A 106 -11.66 -12.40 31.08
N THR A 107 -12.04 -12.51 32.35
CA THR A 107 -12.02 -13.76 33.11
C THR A 107 -13.37 -14.44 32.97
N GLY A 108 -13.43 -15.50 32.16
CA GLY A 108 -14.57 -16.39 32.04
C GLY A 108 -14.13 -17.76 31.55
N SER A 109 -14.12 -18.74 32.44
CA SER A 109 -13.73 -20.13 32.17
C SER A 109 -14.83 -20.86 31.38
N GLY A 110 -14.70 -20.87 30.06
CA GLY A 110 -15.41 -21.76 29.13
C GLY A 110 -14.44 -22.80 28.54
N PRO A 111 -14.95 -23.88 27.90
CA PRO A 111 -14.13 -24.98 27.44
C PRO A 111 -13.09 -24.48 26.45
N THR A 112 -11.84 -24.90 26.66
CA THR A 112 -10.66 -24.55 25.87
C THR A 112 -10.88 -24.89 24.39
N THR A 113 -11.26 -23.88 23.61
CA THR A 113 -11.23 -23.96 22.16
C THR A 113 -9.77 -24.10 21.76
N LYS A 114 -9.41 -25.27 21.22
CA LYS A 114 -8.11 -25.51 20.60
C LYS A 114 -7.83 -24.36 19.61
N SER A 115 -6.73 -23.62 19.82
CA SER A 115 -6.23 -22.63 18.86
C SER A 115 -6.18 -23.29 17.49
N ARG A 116 -6.98 -22.76 16.56
CA ARG A 116 -6.89 -23.15 15.16
C ARG A 116 -5.89 -22.19 14.55
N HIS A 117 -4.63 -22.60 14.52
CA HIS A 117 -3.60 -21.93 13.72
C HIS A 117 -4.20 -21.66 12.33
N LEU A 118 -4.22 -20.39 11.89
CA LEU A 118 -4.71 -20.06 10.56
C LEU A 118 -3.83 -20.80 9.54
N ALA A 119 -4.39 -21.84 8.91
CA ALA A 119 -3.66 -22.67 7.96
C ALA A 119 -3.36 -21.91 6.66
N SER A 120 -4.29 -21.04 6.26
CA SER A 120 -4.17 -20.16 5.10
C SER A 120 -5.27 -19.09 5.16
N ILE A 121 -5.04 -17.96 4.50
CA ILE A 121 -6.08 -16.95 4.28
C ILE A 121 -7.17 -17.54 3.35
N PRO A 122 -8.47 -17.45 3.70
CA PRO A 122 -9.56 -18.00 2.90
C PRO A 122 -9.59 -17.46 1.47
N VAL A 123 -10.12 -18.25 0.54
CA VAL A 123 -10.38 -17.83 -0.85
C VAL A 123 -11.86 -18.03 -1.13
N ILE A 124 -12.52 -16.99 -1.62
CA ILE A 124 -13.96 -16.99 -1.89
C ILE A 124 -14.18 -16.77 -3.39
N ASP A 125 -15.03 -17.59 -3.99
CA ASP A 125 -15.40 -17.49 -5.39
C ASP A 125 -16.65 -16.63 -5.55
N LEU A 126 -16.55 -15.45 -6.19
CA LEU A 126 -17.71 -14.56 -6.32
C LEU A 126 -18.72 -15.01 -7.38
N ALA A 127 -18.37 -15.99 -8.22
CA ALA A 127 -19.26 -16.57 -9.23
C ALA A 127 -20.10 -17.74 -8.71
N GLN A 128 -19.83 -18.22 -7.49
CA GLN A 128 -20.61 -19.29 -6.88
C GLN A 128 -21.99 -18.79 -6.36
N PRO A 129 -22.93 -19.70 -6.02
CA PRO A 129 -24.23 -19.31 -5.48
C PRO A 129 -24.12 -18.42 -4.23
N ASP A 130 -24.95 -17.38 -4.18
CA ASP A 130 -24.91 -16.33 -3.15
C ASP A 130 -24.94 -16.83 -1.70
N HIS A 131 -25.72 -17.86 -1.41
CA HIS A 131 -25.81 -18.41 -0.06
C HIS A 131 -24.48 -19.04 0.39
N LEU A 132 -23.78 -19.75 -0.49
CA LEU A 132 -22.47 -20.34 -0.18
C LEU A 132 -21.42 -19.25 -0.01
N ALA A 133 -21.37 -18.28 -0.93
CA ALA A 133 -20.46 -17.14 -0.82
C ALA A 133 -20.72 -16.32 0.46
N ALA A 134 -21.97 -16.11 0.85
CA ALA A 134 -22.32 -15.41 2.07
C ALA A 134 -21.86 -16.15 3.33
N GLU A 135 -21.99 -17.48 3.38
CA GLU A 135 -21.50 -18.30 4.49
C GLU A 135 -19.98 -18.25 4.62
N GLU A 136 -19.25 -18.35 3.50
CA GLU A 136 -17.79 -18.24 3.48
C GLU A 136 -17.30 -16.84 3.88
N VAL A 137 -17.97 -15.79 3.39
CA VAL A 137 -17.70 -14.40 3.78
C VAL A 137 -17.93 -14.23 5.28
N ALA A 138 -19.04 -14.74 5.82
CA ALA A 138 -19.31 -14.67 7.26
C ALA A 138 -18.20 -15.34 8.08
N ALA A 139 -17.76 -16.53 7.66
CA ALA A 139 -16.71 -17.29 8.33
C ALA A 139 -15.36 -16.56 8.28
N ALA A 140 -14.99 -16.01 7.13
CA ALA A 140 -13.75 -15.25 6.98
C ALA A 140 -13.76 -13.96 7.83
N CYS A 141 -14.87 -13.20 7.77
CA CYS A 141 -15.04 -11.96 8.53
C CYS A 141 -15.02 -12.19 10.05
N SER A 142 -15.63 -13.28 10.56
CA SER A 142 -15.65 -13.58 12.00
C SER A 142 -14.38 -14.25 12.53
N SER A 143 -13.48 -14.73 11.67
CA SER A 143 -12.26 -15.41 12.10
C SER A 143 -11.01 -14.54 12.00
N VAL A 144 -10.71 -14.05 10.81
CA VAL A 144 -9.48 -13.30 10.51
C VAL A 144 -9.76 -11.93 9.91
N GLY A 145 -10.96 -11.66 9.40
CA GLY A 145 -11.28 -10.37 8.81
C GLY A 145 -10.57 -10.10 7.48
N PHE A 146 -9.94 -11.12 6.89
CA PHE A 146 -9.17 -11.09 5.64
C PHE A 146 -9.49 -12.31 4.78
N PHE A 147 -9.64 -12.12 3.47
CA PHE A 147 -9.82 -13.22 2.51
C PHE A 147 -9.45 -12.77 1.10
N TYR A 148 -9.11 -13.72 0.23
CA TYR A 148 -9.04 -13.46 -1.20
C TYR A 148 -10.40 -13.63 -1.85
N VAL A 149 -10.65 -12.86 -2.91
CA VAL A 149 -11.76 -13.11 -3.83
C VAL A 149 -11.23 -13.40 -5.23
N ARG A 150 -11.85 -14.35 -5.93
CA ARG A 150 -11.61 -14.66 -7.34
C ARG A 150 -12.90 -14.58 -8.14
N ASN A 151 -12.81 -14.67 -9.47
CA ASN A 151 -13.95 -14.59 -10.38
C ASN A 151 -14.82 -13.34 -10.09
N HIS A 152 -14.14 -12.22 -9.80
CA HIS A 152 -14.76 -10.96 -9.38
C HIS A 152 -15.40 -10.18 -10.53
N GLY A 153 -15.20 -10.60 -11.78
CA GLY A 153 -15.85 -10.01 -12.96
C GLY A 153 -15.23 -8.69 -13.44
N VAL A 154 -14.07 -8.30 -12.89
CA VAL A 154 -13.30 -7.13 -13.34
C VAL A 154 -12.35 -7.55 -14.45
N ASP A 155 -12.35 -6.82 -15.56
CA ASP A 155 -11.40 -7.01 -16.64
C ASP A 155 -9.97 -6.68 -16.17
N GLU A 156 -9.04 -7.61 -16.39
CA GLU A 156 -7.63 -7.44 -16.01
C GLU A 156 -7.02 -6.19 -16.65
N ALA A 157 -7.46 -5.81 -17.86
CA ALA A 157 -6.99 -4.61 -18.53
C ALA A 157 -7.28 -3.31 -17.75
N VAL A 158 -8.37 -3.28 -16.96
CA VAL A 158 -8.69 -2.14 -16.09
C VAL A 158 -7.70 -2.03 -14.93
N ILE A 159 -7.30 -3.18 -14.36
CA ILE A 159 -6.34 -3.27 -13.26
C ILE A 159 -4.94 -2.92 -13.77
N GLU A 160 -4.52 -3.53 -14.89
CA GLU A 160 -3.22 -3.27 -15.52
C GLU A 160 -3.07 -1.80 -15.91
N ASN A 161 -4.08 -1.21 -16.56
CA ASN A 161 -4.03 0.21 -16.94
C ASN A 161 -3.95 1.13 -15.72
N GLN A 162 -4.64 0.80 -14.62
CA GLN A 162 -4.52 1.56 -13.37
C GLN A 162 -3.08 1.57 -12.85
N PHE A 163 -2.40 0.42 -12.86
CA PHE A 163 -1.01 0.34 -12.41
C PHE A 163 -0.08 1.09 -13.36
N VAL A 164 -0.23 0.94 -14.68
CA VAL A 164 0.54 1.69 -15.69
C VAL A 164 0.44 3.20 -15.44
N GLN A 165 -0.77 3.71 -15.23
CA GLN A 165 -0.99 5.13 -14.96
C GLN A 165 -0.47 5.56 -13.58
N SER A 166 -0.50 4.68 -12.59
CA SER A 166 0.11 4.95 -11.28
C SER A 166 1.63 5.09 -11.37
N HIS A 167 2.29 4.19 -12.11
CA HIS A 167 3.73 4.31 -12.39
C HIS A 167 4.03 5.65 -13.07
N ALA A 168 3.33 5.95 -14.18
CA ALA A 168 3.52 7.20 -14.91
C ALA A 168 3.33 8.45 -14.03
N PHE A 169 2.36 8.43 -13.11
CA PHE A 169 2.17 9.50 -12.14
C PHE A 169 3.31 9.63 -11.14
N PHE A 170 3.76 8.53 -10.54
CA PHE A 170 4.82 8.58 -9.53
C PHE A 170 6.21 8.87 -10.12
N ASP A 171 6.40 8.60 -11.42
CA ASP A 171 7.60 8.97 -12.20
C ASP A 171 7.67 10.47 -12.55
N LEU A 172 6.58 11.23 -12.35
CA LEU A 172 6.61 12.68 -12.56
C LEU A 172 7.60 13.37 -11.62
N PRO A 173 8.19 14.51 -12.06
CA PRO A 173 8.99 15.36 -11.19
C PRO A 173 8.22 15.76 -9.93
N LEU A 174 8.92 15.81 -8.78
CA LEU A 174 8.30 16.10 -7.49
C LEU A 174 7.55 17.44 -7.51
N GLU A 175 8.10 18.45 -8.19
CA GLU A 175 7.48 19.76 -8.35
C GLU A 175 6.10 19.69 -9.03
N GLU A 176 5.91 18.77 -9.98
CA GLU A 176 4.62 18.58 -10.66
C GLU A 176 3.62 17.87 -9.73
N LYS A 177 4.06 16.81 -9.05
CA LYS A 177 3.22 16.10 -8.06
C LYS A 177 2.78 17.03 -6.93
N LEU A 178 3.65 17.93 -6.47
CA LEU A 178 3.34 18.88 -5.39
C LEU A 178 2.32 19.96 -5.78
N LYS A 179 2.08 20.24 -7.06
CA LYS A 179 1.02 21.19 -7.50
C LYS A 179 -0.38 20.69 -7.15
N ILE A 180 -0.55 19.37 -7.06
CA ILE A 180 -1.81 18.70 -6.70
C ILE A 180 -1.72 18.03 -5.33
N LYS A 181 -0.91 18.61 -4.43
CA LYS A 181 -0.74 18.13 -3.06
C LYS A 181 -2.09 18.02 -2.33
N ALA A 182 -2.20 17.00 -1.50
CA ALA A 182 -3.41 16.65 -0.77
C ALA A 182 -3.97 17.83 0.02
N ASN A 183 -5.24 18.13 -0.21
CA ASN A 183 -5.95 19.24 0.44
C ASN A 183 -6.65 18.79 1.74
N ALA A 184 -7.39 19.72 2.38
CA ALA A 184 -8.17 19.43 3.59
C ALA A 184 -9.23 18.33 3.38
N SER A 185 -9.70 18.17 2.13
CA SER A 185 -10.64 17.12 1.71
C SER A 185 -9.96 15.79 1.40
N GLN A 186 -8.65 15.65 1.64
CA GLN A 186 -7.87 14.42 1.48
C GLN A 186 -7.75 13.90 0.04
N ARG A 187 -7.92 14.78 -0.95
CA ARG A 187 -7.82 14.48 -2.39
C ARG A 187 -6.48 14.95 -2.93
N GLY A 188 -5.86 14.16 -3.80
CA GLY A 188 -4.58 14.48 -4.43
C GLY A 188 -3.37 13.79 -3.80
N TYR A 189 -2.19 14.39 -3.99
CA TYR A 189 -0.89 13.77 -3.75
C TYR A 189 -0.35 13.94 -2.32
N TYR A 190 0.10 12.84 -1.73
CA TYR A 190 0.76 12.73 -0.45
C TYR A 190 2.25 12.43 -0.66
N PRO A 191 3.16 13.41 -0.47
CA PRO A 191 4.59 13.17 -0.58
C PRO A 191 5.11 12.27 0.54
N TYR A 192 6.29 11.68 0.34
CA TYR A 192 7.06 11.02 1.39
C TYR A 192 7.09 11.90 2.65
N SER A 193 6.78 11.31 3.83
CA SER A 193 6.55 11.96 5.14
C SER A 193 5.16 12.55 5.42
N MET A 194 4.30 12.76 4.42
CA MET A 194 2.94 13.28 4.63
C MET A 194 1.90 12.17 4.48
N GLY A 195 0.99 12.03 5.46
CA GLY A 195 -0.04 10.99 5.42
C GLY A 195 0.47 9.59 5.81
N SER A 196 1.49 9.53 6.65
CA SER A 196 1.97 8.33 7.33
C SER A 196 2.07 8.59 8.83
N ALA A 197 1.62 7.65 9.65
CA ALA A 197 1.83 7.72 11.09
C ALA A 197 3.33 7.73 11.39
N LYS A 198 3.73 8.41 12.48
CA LYS A 198 5.11 8.33 12.97
C LYS A 198 5.26 7.06 13.78
N ASN A 199 6.34 6.30 13.55
CA ASN A 199 6.69 5.19 14.43
C ASN A 199 7.14 5.71 15.81
N SER A 200 7.41 4.79 16.74
CA SER A 200 7.90 5.12 18.10
C SER A 200 9.22 5.89 18.13
N LYS A 201 9.96 5.96 17.01
CA LYS A 201 11.19 6.73 16.83
C LYS A 201 10.99 8.04 16.06
N GLY A 202 9.73 8.43 15.79
CA GLY A 202 9.40 9.66 15.08
C GLY A 202 9.61 9.62 13.56
N GLN A 203 9.90 8.45 12.99
CA GLN A 203 10.16 8.27 11.56
C GLN A 203 8.86 7.97 10.79
N HIS A 204 8.85 8.34 9.51
CA HIS A 204 7.70 8.21 8.63
C HIS A 204 7.76 6.93 7.79
N ASP A 205 6.60 6.42 7.38
CA ASP A 205 6.52 5.35 6.39
C ASP A 205 7.25 5.77 5.09
N GLN A 206 7.93 4.82 4.45
CA GLN A 206 8.63 5.06 3.17
C GLN A 206 7.69 4.89 1.98
N LYS A 207 6.65 5.74 1.93
CA LYS A 207 5.65 5.73 0.86
C LYS A 207 5.25 7.12 0.42
N GLU A 208 4.83 7.22 -0.83
CA GLU A 208 4.04 8.33 -1.36
C GLU A 208 2.69 7.79 -1.84
N ALA A 209 1.67 8.65 -1.94
CA ALA A 209 0.35 8.20 -2.34
C ALA A 209 -0.46 9.26 -3.11
N PHE A 210 -1.51 8.83 -3.78
CA PHE A 210 -2.45 9.69 -4.47
C PHE A 210 -3.88 9.21 -4.27
N ASN A 211 -4.76 10.09 -3.79
CA ASN A 211 -6.15 9.76 -3.46
C ASN A 211 -7.13 10.29 -4.50
N VAL A 212 -8.08 9.44 -4.91
CA VAL A 212 -9.24 9.78 -5.74
C VAL A 212 -10.50 9.24 -5.08
N TYR A 213 -11.52 10.06 -4.92
CA TYR A 213 -12.84 9.66 -4.41
C TYR A 213 -13.86 9.68 -5.54
N GLY A 214 -14.82 8.74 -5.54
CA GLY A 214 -15.80 8.66 -6.62
C GLY A 214 -16.90 9.71 -6.55
N PHE A 215 -17.29 10.12 -5.34
CA PHE A 215 -18.23 11.22 -5.17
C PHE A 215 -17.49 12.56 -5.18
N GLU A 216 -17.89 13.49 -6.05
CA GLU A 216 -17.41 14.87 -6.05
C GLU A 216 -18.55 15.81 -5.64
N SER A 217 -18.20 16.94 -5.03
CA SER A 217 -19.18 17.94 -4.57
C SER A 217 -18.57 19.33 -4.63
N ASP A 218 -19.41 20.33 -4.90
CA ASP A 218 -19.02 21.75 -4.76
C ASP A 218 -18.84 22.16 -3.30
N SER A 219 -19.39 21.39 -2.35
CA SER A 219 -19.18 21.61 -0.94
C SER A 219 -17.77 21.15 -0.53
N THR A 220 -16.97 22.10 -0.06
CA THR A 220 -15.63 21.85 0.52
C THR A 220 -15.62 21.99 2.05
N HIS A 221 -16.79 22.26 2.65
CA HIS A 221 -16.93 22.48 4.10
C HIS A 221 -16.84 21.18 4.91
N LEU A 222 -17.05 20.02 4.28
CA LEU A 222 -16.94 18.71 4.92
C LEU A 222 -15.66 18.00 4.46
N PRO A 223 -14.94 17.32 5.36
CA PRO A 223 -13.87 16.41 5.00
C PRO A 223 -14.33 15.39 3.95
N PHE A 224 -13.40 14.95 3.11
CA PHE A 224 -13.68 14.02 2.00
C PHE A 224 -14.62 14.55 0.90
N HIS A 225 -15.19 15.77 1.02
CA HIS A 225 -16.02 16.38 -0.01
C HIS A 225 -15.24 17.46 -0.77
N GLY A 226 -15.47 17.53 -2.08
CA GLY A 226 -14.75 18.43 -2.97
C GLY A 226 -14.52 17.79 -4.34
N HIS A 227 -13.91 18.55 -5.24
CA HIS A 227 -13.39 18.05 -6.51
C HIS A 227 -12.05 17.34 -6.31
N ASN A 228 -11.83 16.25 -7.03
CA ASN A 228 -10.55 15.56 -7.15
C ASN A 228 -9.51 16.49 -7.79
N LEU A 229 -8.26 16.34 -7.37
CA LEU A 229 -7.14 17.10 -7.90
C LEU A 229 -6.42 16.25 -8.94
N TRP A 230 -6.47 16.65 -10.21
CA TRP A 230 -5.91 15.87 -11.32
C TRP A 230 -4.61 16.49 -11.84
N PRO A 231 -3.62 15.68 -12.25
CA PRO A 231 -2.52 16.18 -13.05
C PRO A 231 -3.06 16.78 -14.37
N PRO A 232 -2.36 17.74 -14.99
CA PRO A 232 -2.78 18.28 -16.28
C PRO A 232 -2.91 17.17 -17.33
N GLU A 233 -3.99 17.20 -18.10
CA GLU A 233 -4.25 16.23 -19.18
C GLU A 233 -3.17 16.26 -20.27
N THR A 234 -2.51 17.41 -20.45
CA THR A 234 -1.35 17.55 -21.34
C THR A 234 -0.12 16.77 -20.88
N MET A 235 -0.07 16.37 -19.61
CA MET A 235 1.03 15.61 -19.02
C MET A 235 0.67 14.13 -18.88
N LEU A 236 -0.56 13.84 -18.42
CA LEU A 236 -1.06 12.48 -18.23
C LEU A 236 -2.52 12.38 -18.73
N PRO A 237 -2.73 12.26 -20.05
CA PRO A 237 -4.07 12.29 -20.64
C PRO A 237 -4.95 11.12 -20.17
N ASP A 238 -4.34 9.94 -20.00
CA ASP A 238 -5.07 8.71 -19.67
C ASP A 238 -5.23 8.47 -18.16
N PHE A 239 -4.62 9.31 -17.32
CA PHE A 239 -4.59 9.06 -15.88
C PHE A 239 -5.96 9.17 -15.22
N ARG A 240 -6.66 10.30 -15.46
CA ARG A 240 -8.02 10.50 -14.92
C ARG A 240 -9.00 9.39 -15.36
N PRO A 241 -9.16 9.08 -16.67
CA PRO A 241 -10.10 8.04 -17.08
C PRO A 241 -9.72 6.66 -16.51
N ALA A 242 -8.43 6.30 -16.43
CA ALA A 242 -8.01 5.03 -15.83
C ALA A 242 -8.36 4.94 -14.33
N MET A 243 -8.12 6.00 -13.55
CA MET A 243 -8.45 6.03 -12.13
C MET A 243 -9.96 5.90 -11.88
N LEU A 244 -10.79 6.57 -12.69
CA LEU A 244 -12.25 6.49 -12.58
C LEU A 244 -12.78 5.11 -13.00
N ALA A 245 -12.28 4.55 -14.11
CA ALA A 245 -12.66 3.20 -14.55
C ALA A 245 -12.32 2.14 -13.49
N TYR A 246 -11.13 2.23 -12.89
CA TYR A 246 -10.74 1.34 -11.81
C TYR A 246 -11.58 1.55 -10.54
N TYR A 247 -11.85 2.80 -10.16
CA TYR A 247 -12.74 3.10 -9.04
C TYR A 247 -14.11 2.42 -9.22
N ASP A 248 -14.73 2.58 -10.40
CA ASP A 248 -16.04 2.01 -10.69
C ASP A 248 -16.02 0.48 -10.65
N ALA A 249 -14.97 -0.15 -11.19
CA ALA A 249 -14.79 -1.59 -11.12
C ALA A 249 -14.65 -2.10 -9.68
N MET A 250 -13.84 -1.43 -8.85
CA MET A 250 -13.67 -1.81 -7.44
C MET A 250 -14.94 -1.57 -6.64
N ASN A 251 -15.69 -0.51 -6.95
CA ASN A 251 -16.99 -0.24 -6.35
C ASN A 251 -17.99 -1.36 -6.66
N GLN A 252 -18.02 -1.90 -7.87
CA GLN A 252 -18.88 -3.04 -8.20
C GLN A 252 -18.53 -4.30 -7.38
N VAL A 253 -17.23 -4.59 -7.21
CA VAL A 253 -16.77 -5.68 -6.32
C VAL A 253 -17.19 -5.42 -4.88
N GLY A 254 -16.99 -4.19 -4.39
CA GLY A 254 -17.43 -3.77 -3.06
C GLY A 254 -18.92 -3.97 -2.83
N ILE A 255 -19.76 -3.52 -3.77
CA ILE A 255 -21.22 -3.69 -3.73
C ILE A 255 -21.62 -5.17 -3.74
N ARG A 256 -20.93 -6.01 -4.53
CA ARG A 256 -21.15 -7.46 -4.52
C ARG A 256 -20.88 -8.04 -3.13
N ILE A 257 -19.80 -7.66 -2.48
CA ILE A 257 -19.45 -8.13 -1.14
C ILE A 257 -20.45 -7.58 -0.09
N LEU A 258 -20.89 -6.32 -0.21
CA LEU A 258 -21.94 -5.76 0.66
C LEU A 258 -23.24 -6.57 0.60
N ARG A 259 -23.62 -7.06 -0.58
CA ARG A 259 -24.77 -7.95 -0.73
C ARG A 259 -24.59 -9.28 -0.01
N LEU A 260 -23.41 -9.88 -0.13
CA LEU A 260 -23.07 -11.11 0.59
C LEU A 260 -23.06 -10.90 2.11
N LEU A 261 -22.57 -9.74 2.59
CA LEU A 261 -22.63 -9.37 4.01
C LEU A 261 -24.08 -9.22 4.49
N GLY A 262 -24.95 -8.59 3.69
CA GLY A 262 -26.37 -8.48 4.00
C GLY A 262 -27.06 -9.84 4.14
N LEU A 263 -26.73 -10.79 3.27
CA LEU A 263 -27.18 -12.19 3.37
C LEU A 263 -26.60 -12.91 4.59
N ALA A 264 -25.29 -12.82 4.81
CA ALA A 264 -24.58 -13.42 5.94
C ALA A 264 -25.14 -12.98 7.30
N LEU A 265 -25.57 -11.73 7.38
CA LEU A 265 -26.15 -11.12 8.57
C LEU A 265 -27.68 -11.32 8.67
N LYS A 266 -28.30 -11.97 7.68
CA LYS A 266 -29.76 -12.19 7.60
C LYS A 266 -30.57 -10.89 7.58
N LEU A 267 -29.99 -9.83 7.00
CA LEU A 267 -30.62 -8.52 6.85
C LEU A 267 -31.25 -8.30 5.47
N GLY A 268 -30.88 -9.16 4.51
CA GLY A 268 -31.23 -9.03 3.09
C GLY A 268 -30.08 -8.44 2.27
N PRO A 269 -29.98 -8.78 0.98
CA PRO A 269 -28.83 -8.44 0.16
C PRO A 269 -28.64 -6.93 0.00
N ASP A 270 -29.72 -6.16 -0.14
CA ASP A 270 -29.60 -4.72 -0.41
C ASP A 270 -29.60 -3.84 0.86
N TYR A 271 -29.53 -4.44 2.05
CA TYR A 271 -29.66 -3.71 3.33
C TYR A 271 -28.73 -2.50 3.47
N PHE A 272 -27.48 -2.64 3.03
CA PHE A 272 -26.47 -1.58 3.17
C PHE A 272 -26.54 -0.52 2.06
N LEU A 273 -27.02 -0.87 0.87
CA LEU A 273 -26.90 -0.03 -0.34
C LEU A 273 -27.51 1.38 -0.22
N PRO A 274 -28.62 1.59 0.50
CA PRO A 274 -29.15 2.95 0.71
C PRO A 274 -28.19 3.91 1.43
N LYS A 275 -27.14 3.38 2.08
CA LYS A 275 -26.12 4.18 2.79
C LYS A 275 -24.89 4.48 1.94
N PHE A 276 -24.93 4.24 0.63
CA PHE A 276 -23.80 4.39 -0.32
C PHE A 276 -24.15 5.27 -1.54
N GLN A 277 -25.03 6.26 -1.39
CA GLN A 277 -25.43 7.13 -2.49
C GLN A 277 -24.43 8.26 -2.76
N ALA A 278 -23.89 8.85 -1.70
CA ALA A 278 -22.85 9.88 -1.71
C ALA A 278 -21.65 9.38 -0.90
N SER A 279 -21.15 8.22 -1.31
CA SER A 279 -20.20 7.42 -0.56
C SER A 279 -18.88 8.16 -0.33
N THR A 280 -18.30 8.00 0.85
CA THR A 280 -16.96 8.53 1.19
C THR A 280 -15.82 7.62 0.72
N SER A 281 -16.10 6.68 -0.18
CA SER A 281 -15.13 5.72 -0.70
C SER A 281 -14.09 6.37 -1.58
N ASN A 282 -12.89 5.79 -1.57
CA ASN A 282 -11.78 6.27 -2.37
C ASN A 282 -10.85 5.15 -2.80
N ILE A 283 -10.17 5.35 -3.91
CA ILE A 283 -8.94 4.63 -4.20
C ILE A 283 -7.75 5.42 -3.68
N ARG A 284 -6.69 4.71 -3.32
CA ARG A 284 -5.41 5.30 -2.95
C ARG A 284 -4.30 4.56 -3.70
N CYS A 285 -3.75 5.19 -4.72
CA CYS A 285 -2.53 4.68 -5.35
C CYS A 285 -1.39 4.87 -4.35
N VAL A 286 -0.59 3.83 -4.09
CA VAL A 286 0.54 3.90 -3.17
C VAL A 286 1.77 3.36 -3.86
N HIS A 287 2.85 4.12 -3.74
CA HIS A 287 4.19 3.73 -4.15
C HIS A 287 5.07 3.59 -2.91
N TYR A 288 5.69 2.42 -2.76
CA TYR A 288 6.60 2.08 -1.68
C TYR A 288 8.01 1.92 -2.21
N LEU A 289 8.95 2.65 -1.61
CA LEU A 289 10.36 2.45 -1.90
C LEU A 289 10.84 1.09 -1.34
N PRO A 290 11.97 0.55 -1.87
CA PRO A 290 12.60 -0.61 -1.29
C PRO A 290 12.97 -0.33 0.16
N GLN A 291 12.58 -1.22 1.07
CA GLN A 291 12.82 -0.98 2.49
C GLN A 291 14.32 -1.11 2.80
N GLN A 292 14.94 -0.02 3.25
CA GLN A 292 16.37 0.03 3.57
C GLN A 292 16.71 -0.32 5.03
N TYR A 293 15.69 -0.45 5.89
CA TYR A 293 15.82 -0.60 7.33
C TYR A 293 15.13 -1.86 7.86
N SER A 294 15.58 -2.37 9.00
CA SER A 294 14.96 -3.54 9.61
C SER A 294 13.55 -3.20 10.11
N PRO A 295 12.54 -4.09 10.00
CA PRO A 295 11.26 -3.91 10.67
C PRO A 295 11.38 -3.71 12.19
N ALA A 296 12.45 -4.23 12.81
CA ALA A 296 12.76 -4.00 14.22
C ALA A 296 13.11 -2.54 14.53
N ASP A 297 13.46 -1.75 13.50
CA ASP A 297 13.68 -0.31 13.64
C ASP A 297 12.37 0.48 13.73
N GLY A 298 11.22 -0.17 13.54
CA GLY A 298 9.90 0.45 13.48
C GLY A 298 9.63 1.15 12.14
N ILE A 299 10.56 1.09 11.18
CA ILE A 299 10.40 1.65 9.84
C ILE A 299 9.85 0.53 8.96
N CYS A 300 8.76 0.80 8.24
CA CYS A 300 8.13 -0.15 7.33
C CYS A 300 7.46 0.61 6.17
N GLY A 301 7.04 -0.12 5.13
CA GLY A 301 6.30 0.47 4.02
C GLY A 301 4.96 1.05 4.49
N VAL A 302 4.29 0.36 5.42
CA VAL A 302 3.20 0.91 6.24
C VAL A 302 3.28 0.32 7.65
N GLY A 303 3.20 1.17 8.67
CA GLY A 303 3.01 0.78 10.08
C GLY A 303 1.86 -0.21 10.32
N ALA A 304 1.89 -0.89 11.47
CA ALA A 304 0.77 -1.71 11.90
C ALA A 304 -0.48 -0.84 12.16
N HIS A 305 -1.56 -1.09 11.44
CA HIS A 305 -2.81 -0.33 11.52
C HIS A 305 -4.02 -1.21 11.19
N THR A 306 -5.21 -0.67 11.43
CA THR A 306 -6.48 -1.19 10.92
C THR A 306 -7.13 -0.16 10.01
N ASP A 307 -7.91 -0.63 9.03
CA ASP A 307 -8.63 0.25 8.12
C ASP A 307 -9.87 0.83 8.79
N TRP A 308 -10.12 2.12 8.57
CA TRP A 308 -11.17 2.83 9.32
C TRP A 308 -12.58 2.60 8.79
N GLY A 309 -12.69 2.30 7.49
CA GLY A 309 -13.93 2.20 6.72
C GLY A 309 -14.69 0.89 6.96
N MET A 310 -15.55 0.52 6.01
CA MET A 310 -16.37 -0.70 6.11
C MET A 310 -15.59 -1.92 5.64
N LEU A 311 -14.99 -1.85 4.46
CA LEU A 311 -14.10 -2.88 3.92
C LEU A 311 -13.12 -2.25 2.91
N THR A 312 -12.06 -2.98 2.60
CA THR A 312 -11.07 -2.60 1.60
C THR A 312 -10.97 -3.69 0.54
N VAL A 313 -10.93 -3.29 -0.73
CA VAL A 313 -10.59 -4.15 -1.88
C VAL A 313 -9.18 -3.77 -2.31
N LEU A 314 -8.22 -4.68 -2.18
CA LEU A 314 -6.82 -4.41 -2.44
C LEU A 314 -6.32 -5.18 -3.67
N ALA A 315 -5.93 -4.42 -4.69
CA ALA A 315 -5.07 -4.90 -5.77
C ALA A 315 -3.60 -4.59 -5.45
N THR A 316 -2.70 -5.50 -5.88
CA THR A 316 -1.25 -5.38 -5.70
C THR A 316 -0.54 -5.69 -7.01
N ASP A 317 0.62 -5.10 -7.24
CA ASP A 317 1.51 -5.32 -8.40
C ASP A 317 2.27 -6.68 -8.38
N ALA A 318 1.72 -7.67 -7.67
CA ALA A 318 2.35 -8.96 -7.38
C ALA A 318 3.63 -8.92 -6.52
N GLN A 319 4.07 -7.77 -5.99
CA GLN A 319 5.16 -7.74 -5.01
C GLN A 319 4.66 -8.08 -3.60
N PRO A 320 5.32 -9.02 -2.89
CA PRO A 320 4.94 -9.37 -1.53
C PRO A 320 5.25 -8.23 -0.56
N GLY A 321 4.65 -8.30 0.62
CA GLY A 321 4.99 -7.41 1.73
C GLY A 321 3.85 -7.14 2.70
N LEU A 322 2.60 -7.39 2.29
CA LEU A 322 1.46 -7.29 3.19
C LEU A 322 1.54 -8.41 4.24
N GLN A 323 1.36 -8.03 5.51
CA GLN A 323 1.27 -8.96 6.63
C GLN A 323 0.05 -8.65 7.49
N ILE A 324 -0.61 -9.69 8.00
CA ILE A 324 -1.73 -9.58 8.95
C ILE A 324 -1.33 -10.13 10.31
N SER A 325 -1.87 -9.56 11.38
CA SER A 325 -1.69 -10.05 12.74
C SER A 325 -2.80 -11.04 13.08
N HIS A 326 -2.43 -12.26 13.48
CA HIS A 326 -3.37 -13.28 13.92
C HIS A 326 -2.78 -14.04 15.10
N GLU A 327 -3.52 -14.12 16.21
CA GLU A 327 -3.10 -14.78 17.45
C GLU A 327 -1.69 -14.37 17.93
N GLY A 328 -1.33 -13.09 17.76
CA GLY A 328 -0.03 -12.54 18.20
C GLY A 328 1.13 -12.80 17.23
N SER A 329 0.88 -13.42 16.08
CA SER A 329 1.87 -13.67 15.03
C SER A 329 1.57 -12.86 13.76
N TRP A 330 2.61 -12.50 13.00
CA TRP A 330 2.46 -11.87 11.69
C TRP A 330 2.49 -12.94 10.59
N ILE A 331 1.46 -12.95 9.75
CA ILE A 331 1.28 -13.89 8.64
C ILE A 331 1.40 -13.11 7.33
N ASP A 332 2.24 -13.59 6.42
CA ASP A 332 2.39 -13.02 5.08
C ASP A 332 1.13 -13.27 4.23
N VAL A 333 0.68 -12.22 3.54
CA VAL A 333 -0.39 -12.30 2.54
C VAL A 333 0.26 -12.35 1.17
N GLU A 334 0.42 -13.55 0.65
CA GLU A 334 1.08 -13.77 -0.65
C GLU A 334 0.29 -13.14 -1.80
N PRO A 335 0.93 -12.42 -2.72
CA PRO A 335 0.25 -11.93 -3.92
C PRO A 335 -0.30 -13.08 -4.76
N ARG A 336 -1.54 -12.96 -5.24
CA ARG A 336 -2.21 -13.98 -6.05
C ARG A 336 -2.79 -13.34 -7.31
N PRO A 337 -2.25 -13.64 -8.50
CA PRO A 337 -2.82 -13.15 -9.77
C PRO A 337 -4.30 -13.52 -9.91
N GLY A 338 -5.11 -12.62 -10.48
CA GLY A 338 -6.56 -12.80 -10.64
C GLY A 338 -7.35 -12.84 -9.33
N HIS A 339 -6.77 -12.35 -8.23
CA HIS A 339 -7.45 -12.22 -6.95
C HIS A 339 -7.31 -10.81 -6.38
N PHE A 340 -8.34 -10.35 -5.68
CA PHE A 340 -8.22 -9.23 -4.75
C PHE A 340 -8.09 -9.74 -3.33
N VAL A 341 -7.32 -9.03 -2.51
CA VAL A 341 -7.36 -9.19 -1.05
C VAL A 341 -8.48 -8.31 -0.52
N ILE A 342 -9.37 -8.87 0.27
CA ILE A 342 -10.41 -8.16 0.98
C ILE A 342 -10.08 -8.15 2.46
N ASN A 343 -10.25 -7.00 3.11
CA ASN A 343 -10.28 -6.93 4.56
C ASN A 343 -11.40 -6.07 5.09
N ILE A 344 -11.82 -6.40 6.31
CA ILE A 344 -12.85 -5.65 7.03
C ILE A 344 -12.20 -4.50 7.79
N GLY A 345 -12.89 -3.36 7.81
CA GLY A 345 -12.48 -2.18 8.56
C GLY A 345 -13.28 -2.00 9.86
N ASP A 346 -12.79 -1.09 10.68
CA ASP A 346 -13.28 -0.87 12.03
C ASP A 346 -14.72 -0.37 12.09
N LEU A 347 -15.20 0.28 11.02
CA LEU A 347 -16.59 0.73 10.95
C LEU A 347 -17.53 -0.48 10.88
N LEU A 348 -17.20 -1.54 10.12
CA LEU A 348 -18.03 -2.75 10.06
C LEU A 348 -17.90 -3.60 11.34
N ASP A 349 -16.71 -3.70 11.91
CA ASP A 349 -16.48 -4.32 13.22
C ASP A 349 -17.42 -3.69 14.26
N ARG A 350 -17.39 -2.35 14.37
CA ARG A 350 -18.30 -1.58 15.22
C ARG A 350 -19.77 -1.86 14.88
N TRP A 351 -20.14 -1.81 13.59
CA TRP A 351 -21.52 -1.95 13.16
C TRP A 351 -22.11 -3.30 13.56
N THR A 352 -21.28 -4.34 13.50
CA THR A 352 -21.66 -5.72 13.81
C THR A 352 -21.49 -6.08 15.29
N GLY A 353 -21.11 -5.12 16.14
CA GLY A 353 -20.87 -5.35 17.56
C GLY A 353 -19.70 -6.29 17.84
N GLY A 354 -18.68 -6.30 16.99
CA GLY A 354 -17.51 -7.19 17.11
C GLY A 354 -17.72 -8.60 16.58
N LYS A 355 -18.86 -8.88 15.90
CA LYS A 355 -19.08 -10.17 15.24
C LYS A 355 -18.11 -10.39 14.07
N PHE A 356 -17.76 -9.32 13.35
CA PHE A 356 -16.73 -9.32 12.32
C PHE A 356 -15.50 -8.57 12.82
N CYS A 357 -14.31 -9.08 12.51
CA CYS A 357 -13.07 -8.59 13.07
C CYS A 357 -12.36 -7.65 12.09
N SER A 358 -12.01 -6.45 12.57
CA SER A 358 -11.04 -5.60 11.88
C SER A 358 -9.62 -5.96 12.32
N THR A 359 -8.80 -6.43 11.38
CA THR A 359 -7.52 -7.07 11.70
C THR A 359 -6.34 -6.16 11.42
N LEU A 360 -5.43 -6.09 12.40
CA LEU A 360 -4.17 -5.36 12.28
C LEU A 360 -3.35 -5.90 11.12
N HIS A 361 -2.85 -5.00 10.29
CA HIS A 361 -2.01 -5.35 9.15
C HIS A 361 -0.94 -4.28 8.92
N ARG A 362 0.12 -4.66 8.20
CA ARG A 362 1.27 -3.80 7.89
C ARG A 362 1.87 -4.16 6.54
N VAL A 363 2.70 -3.29 5.99
CA VAL A 363 3.44 -3.58 4.75
C VAL A 363 4.94 -3.49 5.01
N ILE A 364 5.66 -4.56 4.69
CA ILE A 364 7.11 -4.66 4.78
C ILE A 364 7.67 -5.05 3.41
N ASN A 365 8.32 -4.10 2.72
CA ASN A 365 8.84 -4.31 1.38
C ASN A 365 10.31 -4.80 1.39
N LYS A 366 10.51 -6.10 1.61
CA LYS A 366 11.85 -6.73 1.67
C LYS A 366 12.45 -7.08 0.31
N THR A 367 11.75 -6.81 -0.79
CA THR A 367 12.12 -7.34 -2.12
C THR A 367 13.34 -6.65 -2.73
N GLY A 368 13.71 -5.46 -2.22
CA GLY A 368 14.74 -4.62 -2.84
C GLY A 368 14.26 -3.88 -4.09
N LYS A 369 12.98 -3.97 -4.43
CA LYS A 369 12.33 -3.29 -5.55
C LYS A 369 11.20 -2.40 -5.06
N ASP A 370 10.81 -1.45 -5.89
CA ASP A 370 9.62 -0.64 -5.65
C ASP A 370 8.39 -1.55 -5.64
N ARG A 371 7.40 -1.19 -4.83
CA ARG A 371 6.12 -1.88 -4.75
C ARG A 371 5.00 -0.88 -4.96
N TYR A 372 3.94 -1.31 -5.64
CA TYR A 372 2.74 -0.53 -5.89
C TYR A 372 1.50 -1.28 -5.42
N SER A 373 0.53 -0.52 -4.91
CA SER A 373 -0.81 -1.05 -4.64
C SER A 373 -1.85 0.03 -4.79
N CYS A 374 -3.09 -0.38 -5.04
CA CYS A 374 -4.22 0.54 -5.11
C CYS A 374 -5.41 0.01 -4.29
N PRO A 375 -5.38 0.12 -2.96
CA PRO A 375 -6.56 -0.15 -2.14
C PRO A 375 -7.72 0.77 -2.53
N PHE A 376 -8.89 0.17 -2.70
CA PHE A 376 -10.19 0.82 -2.70
C PHE A 376 -10.81 0.67 -1.31
N PHE A 377 -10.94 1.79 -0.59
CA PHE A 377 -11.58 1.87 0.71
C PHE A 377 -13.06 2.12 0.52
N LEU A 378 -13.89 1.12 0.83
CA LEU A 378 -15.34 1.23 0.76
C LEU A 378 -15.88 1.76 2.09
N ALA A 379 -16.53 2.91 2.06
CA ALA A 379 -17.13 3.55 3.21
C ALA A 379 -18.52 4.15 2.88
N PRO A 380 -19.48 4.10 3.82
CA PRO A 380 -20.79 4.70 3.61
C PRO A 380 -20.75 6.21 3.33
N ASP A 381 -21.92 6.76 3.06
CA ASP A 381 -22.17 8.19 3.01
C ASP A 381 -21.78 8.84 4.34
N TRP A 382 -21.30 10.08 4.26
CA TRP A 382 -20.83 10.82 5.44
C TRP A 382 -21.83 10.84 6.59
N ASN A 383 -23.11 11.05 6.30
CA ASN A 383 -24.19 11.11 7.30
C ASN A 383 -24.80 9.74 7.66
N ALA A 384 -24.30 8.63 7.09
CA ALA A 384 -24.82 7.31 7.37
C ALA A 384 -24.62 6.97 8.86
N LYS A 385 -25.73 6.71 9.55
CA LYS A 385 -25.71 6.32 10.97
C LYS A 385 -25.21 4.88 11.11
N ILE A 386 -24.23 4.72 11.99
CA ILE A 386 -23.65 3.45 12.42
C ILE A 386 -24.29 3.09 13.76
N GLU A 387 -25.42 2.40 13.66
CA GLU A 387 -26.24 1.92 14.78
C GLU A 387 -26.19 0.40 14.86
N PRO A 388 -26.30 -0.20 16.06
CA PRO A 388 -26.28 -1.66 16.22
C PRO A 388 -27.25 -2.36 15.26
N LEU A 389 -26.73 -3.31 14.48
CA LEU A 389 -27.53 -4.01 13.48
C LEU A 389 -28.64 -4.86 14.11
N PRO A 390 -29.81 -4.99 13.45
CA PRO A 390 -30.90 -5.88 13.88
C PRO A 390 -30.40 -7.28 14.23
N GLY A 391 -30.71 -7.75 15.44
CA GLY A 391 -30.32 -9.08 15.93
C GLY A 391 -28.89 -9.18 16.45
N LEU A 392 -28.11 -8.10 16.41
CA LEU A 392 -26.76 -8.01 16.97
C LEU A 392 -26.65 -6.97 18.10
N GLN A 393 -27.78 -6.51 18.63
CA GLN A 393 -27.80 -5.69 19.83
C GLN A 393 -27.33 -6.53 21.02
N ASP A 394 -26.36 -6.02 21.78
CA ASP A 394 -26.00 -6.62 23.07
C ASP A 394 -27.04 -6.19 24.13
N PRO A 395 -27.86 -7.12 24.67
CA PRO A 395 -28.89 -6.79 25.66
C PRO A 395 -28.30 -6.36 27.01
N THR A 396 -27.00 -6.60 27.25
CA THR A 396 -26.30 -6.22 28.48
C THR A 396 -25.71 -4.82 28.42
N ILE A 397 -25.58 -4.26 27.21
CA ILE A 397 -25.16 -2.88 26.99
C ILE A 397 -26.43 -2.01 26.98
N ASN A 398 -26.73 -1.37 28.11
CA ASN A 398 -27.79 -0.37 28.23
C ASN A 398 -27.50 0.84 27.32
N GLY A 399 -27.85 0.74 26.03
CA GLY A 399 -27.91 1.85 25.07
C GLY A 399 -26.66 2.73 24.93
N SER A 400 -25.49 2.29 25.40
CA SER A 400 -24.35 3.18 25.65
C SER A 400 -23.33 3.29 24.51
N GLN A 401 -23.48 2.52 23.42
CA GLN A 401 -22.74 2.84 22.21
C GLN A 401 -23.39 4.07 21.54
N LYS A 402 -22.80 5.25 21.77
CA LYS A 402 -23.17 6.49 21.06
C LYS A 402 -23.25 6.18 19.57
N VAL A 403 -24.44 6.37 18.98
CA VAL A 403 -24.60 6.32 17.52
C VAL A 403 -23.70 7.39 16.93
N VAL A 404 -22.86 7.00 15.98
CA VAL A 404 -21.97 7.89 15.24
C VAL A 404 -22.33 7.83 13.78
N THR A 405 -22.15 8.93 13.07
CA THR A 405 -22.15 8.93 11.61
C THR A 405 -20.80 8.41 11.08
N CYS A 406 -20.78 7.97 9.83
CA CYS A 406 -19.54 7.58 9.15
C CYS A 406 -18.52 8.73 9.17
N GLY A 407 -18.95 9.96 8.88
CA GLY A 407 -18.09 11.13 8.86
C GLY A 407 -17.45 11.47 10.21
N GLU A 408 -18.22 11.42 11.30
CA GLU A 408 -17.70 11.57 12.66
C GLU A 408 -16.68 10.48 12.97
N TRP A 409 -16.98 9.22 12.65
CA TRP A 409 -16.08 8.10 12.86
C TRP A 409 -14.75 8.27 12.14
N LEU A 410 -14.79 8.51 10.82
CA LEU A 410 -13.58 8.72 10.01
C LEU A 410 -12.77 9.92 10.53
N SER A 411 -13.44 10.98 10.98
CA SER A 411 -12.80 12.16 11.56
C SER A 411 -12.08 11.86 12.88
N MET A 412 -12.69 11.04 13.75
CA MET A 412 -12.07 10.58 14.99
C MET A 412 -10.85 9.70 14.72
N ARG A 413 -10.98 8.73 13.79
CA ARG A 413 -9.90 7.79 13.44
C ARG A 413 -8.68 8.51 12.89
N ARG A 414 -8.90 9.48 12.00
CA ARG A 414 -7.83 10.33 11.47
C ARG A 414 -7.09 11.09 12.57
N ALA A 415 -7.82 11.69 13.51
CA ALA A 415 -7.23 12.45 14.61
C ALA A 415 -6.44 11.55 15.57
N ALA A 416 -6.91 10.33 15.80
CA ALA A 416 -6.21 9.34 16.61
C ALA A 416 -4.90 8.88 15.94
N GLU A 417 -4.90 8.67 14.62
CA GLU A 417 -3.74 8.12 13.90
C GLU A 417 -2.66 9.17 13.59
N TYR A 418 -3.06 10.37 13.15
CA TYR A 418 -2.13 11.42 12.76
C TYR A 418 -1.91 12.50 13.82
N GLY A 419 -2.61 12.40 14.95
CA GLY A 419 -2.67 13.45 15.97
C GLY A 419 -3.55 14.63 15.55
N GLY A 420 -3.88 15.48 16.52
CA GLY A 420 -4.72 16.67 16.33
C GLY A 420 -6.16 16.50 16.80
N LYS A 421 -7.01 17.48 16.48
CA LYS A 421 -8.45 17.43 16.82
C LYS A 421 -9.23 16.72 15.71
N PRO A 422 -10.33 16.01 16.05
CA PRO A 422 -11.27 15.52 15.04
C PRO A 422 -11.70 16.65 14.10
N LEU A 423 -11.91 16.32 12.82
CA LEU A 423 -12.34 17.29 11.81
C LEU A 423 -13.77 17.83 12.05
N VAL A 424 -14.52 17.20 12.96
CA VAL A 424 -15.86 17.61 13.41
C VAL A 424 -15.91 17.49 14.92
N ALA A 425 -16.50 18.47 15.60
CA ALA A 425 -16.79 18.35 17.04
C ALA A 425 -18.00 17.44 17.26
N LEU A 426 -17.88 16.50 18.20
CA LEU A 426 -18.90 15.47 18.55
C LEU A 426 -19.97 15.94 19.52
#